data_AF-A0AAJ0GNB1-F1
#
_entry.id   AF-A0AAJ0GNB1-F1
#
_cell.length_a   1.000
_cell.length_b   1.000
_cell.length_c   1.000
_cell.angle_alpha   90.00
_cell.angle_beta   90.00
_cell.angle_gamma   90.00
#
_symmetry.space_group_name_H-M   'P 1'
#
loop_
_entity.id
_entity.type
_entity.pdbx_description
1 polymer ?
#
loop_
_entity_poly.entity_id
_entity_poly.type
_entity_poly.pdbx_seq_one_letter_code
_entity_poly.pdbx_strand_id
1 'polypeptide(L)'
;MEKLQQIPVPMSVAKLVHSRQPARVAVFVQRKSSLYTSSPDQIVKIACTALDIPVDDSRPTLLVVEKWDRLDVLVFDIFHVEYDFSTAHLETDLPVILVDYGKRYSVIKDARAGFRKEATVA
;
A
#
# COMPACT_ATOMS: atom_id res chain seq x y z
N MET A 1 16.45 -10.23 -13.47
CA MET A 1 15.20 -9.79 -12.81
C MET A 1 14.84 -10.85 -11.79
N GLU A 2 15.01 -10.56 -10.50
CA GLU A 2 14.51 -11.44 -9.43
C GLU A 2 12.98 -11.47 -9.54
N LYS A 3 12.39 -12.68 -9.63
CA LYS A 3 10.95 -12.83 -9.55
C LYS A 3 10.54 -12.42 -8.15
N LEU A 4 9.83 -11.30 -8.01
CA LEU A 4 9.11 -10.98 -6.78
C LEU A 4 8.25 -12.20 -6.45
N GLN A 5 8.51 -12.84 -5.31
CA GLN A 5 7.69 -13.96 -4.86
C GLN A 5 6.25 -13.46 -4.76
N GLN A 6 5.28 -14.25 -5.27
CA GLN A 6 3.87 -13.92 -5.13
C GLN A 6 3.55 -13.75 -3.65
N ILE A 7 3.16 -12.53 -3.28
CA ILE A 7 2.80 -12.20 -1.91
C ILE A 7 1.38 -12.73 -1.69
N PRO A 8 1.14 -13.60 -0.70
CA PRO A 8 -0.20 -14.05 -0.41
C PRO A 8 -1.09 -12.86 -0.03
N VAL A 9 -2.18 -12.66 -0.77
CA VAL A 9 -3.16 -11.61 -0.48
C VAL A 9 -4.18 -12.16 0.52
N PRO A 10 -4.34 -11.56 1.71
CA PRO A 10 -5.36 -11.99 2.66
C PRO A 10 -6.77 -11.88 2.06
N MET A 11 -7.66 -12.82 2.39
CA MET A 11 -9.05 -12.81 1.88
C MET A 11 -9.79 -11.50 2.16
N SER A 12 -9.51 -10.84 3.29
CA SER A 12 -10.14 -9.55 3.62
C SER A 12 -9.69 -8.43 2.69
N VAL A 13 -8.40 -8.40 2.33
CA VAL A 13 -7.84 -7.48 1.33
C VAL A 13 -8.40 -7.81 -0.04
N ALA A 14 -8.43 -9.09 -0.44
CA ALA A 14 -9.01 -9.49 -1.70
C ALA A 14 -10.47 -9.04 -1.81
N LYS A 15 -11.29 -9.28 -0.78
CA LYS A 15 -12.69 -8.80 -0.74
C LYS A 15 -12.79 -7.27 -0.87
N LEU A 16 -11.95 -6.54 -0.15
CA LEU A 16 -11.91 -5.07 -0.21
C LEU A 16 -11.61 -4.59 -1.63
N VAL A 17 -10.55 -5.13 -2.24
CA VAL A 17 -10.13 -4.79 -3.60
C VAL A 17 -11.21 -5.14 -4.63
N HIS A 18 -11.78 -6.34 -4.56
CA HIS A 18 -12.84 -6.77 -5.48
C HIS A 18 -14.13 -5.96 -5.33
N SER A 19 -14.40 -5.41 -4.13
CA SER A 19 -15.54 -4.52 -3.90
C SER A 19 -15.36 -3.13 -4.50
N ARG A 20 -14.15 -2.81 -4.99
CA ARG A 20 -13.80 -1.51 -5.61
C ARG A 20 -14.14 -0.31 -4.72
N GLN A 21 -14.13 -0.50 -3.41
CA GLN A 21 -14.32 0.58 -2.46
C GLN A 21 -13.05 1.43 -2.38
N PRO A 22 -13.17 2.76 -2.22
CA PRO A 22 -12.03 3.62 -1.95
C PRO A 22 -11.21 3.06 -0.78
N ALA A 23 -9.90 2.94 -0.98
CA ALA A 23 -9.00 2.42 0.02
C ALA A 23 -7.65 3.12 -0.06
N ARG A 24 -6.97 3.20 1.10
CA ARG A 24 -5.63 3.76 1.21
C ARG A 24 -4.61 2.63 1.25
N VAL A 25 -3.60 2.70 0.42
CA VAL A 25 -2.48 1.74 0.41
C VAL A 25 -1.26 2.43 0.98
N ALA A 26 -0.71 1.88 2.05
CA ALA A 26 0.56 2.30 2.63
C ALA A 26 1.62 1.23 2.35
N VAL A 27 2.63 1.61 1.58
CA VAL A 27 3.73 0.75 1.15
C VAL A 27 4.98 1.09 1.92
N PHE A 28 5.56 0.08 2.54
CA PHE A 28 6.83 0.14 3.25
C PHE A 28 7.87 -0.57 2.41
N VAL A 29 8.96 0.11 2.06
CA VAL A 29 10.07 -0.48 1.31
C VAL A 29 11.32 -0.40 2.15
N GLN A 30 11.74 -1.55 2.68
CA GLN A 30 12.93 -1.60 3.52
C GLN A 30 14.19 -1.49 2.65
N ARG A 31 15.27 -0.90 3.17
CA ARG A 31 16.56 -0.74 2.46
C ARG A 31 17.12 -2.02 1.83
N LYS A 32 16.80 -3.16 2.43
CA LYS A 32 17.27 -4.48 1.97
C LYS A 32 16.38 -5.11 0.90
N SER A 33 15.26 -4.49 0.55
CA SER A 33 14.41 -4.88 -0.57
C SER A 33 15.07 -4.50 -1.89
N SER A 34 14.86 -5.32 -2.92
CA SER A 34 15.26 -4.99 -4.29
C SER A 34 14.51 -3.78 -4.85
N LEU A 35 13.43 -3.35 -4.21
CA LEU A 35 12.62 -2.20 -4.60
C LEU A 35 13.09 -0.88 -3.99
N TYR A 36 14.08 -0.87 -3.08
CA TYR A 36 14.46 0.35 -2.35
C TYR A 36 15.01 1.45 -3.25
N THR A 37 15.61 1.08 -4.39
CA THR A 37 16.10 2.04 -5.38
C THR A 37 15.10 2.34 -6.49
N SER A 38 13.90 1.74 -6.45
CA SER A 38 12.87 1.94 -7.45
C SER A 38 12.23 3.33 -7.32
N SER A 39 11.70 3.84 -8.43
CA SER A 39 10.95 5.09 -8.38
C SER A 39 9.59 4.90 -7.68
N PRO A 40 9.00 5.95 -7.12
CA PRO A 40 7.66 5.86 -6.53
C PRO A 40 6.62 5.25 -7.46
N ASP A 41 6.57 5.66 -8.73
CA ASP A 41 5.63 5.11 -9.72
C ASP A 41 5.82 3.61 -9.96
N GLN A 42 7.08 3.13 -9.95
CA GLN A 42 7.36 1.70 -10.07
C GLN A 42 6.86 0.95 -8.84
N ILE A 43 7.08 1.49 -7.65
CA ILE A 43 6.62 0.89 -6.39
C ILE A 43 5.09 0.82 -6.36
N VAL A 44 4.39 1.89 -6.76
CA VAL A 44 2.93 1.91 -6.86
C VAL A 44 2.42 0.84 -7.83
N LYS A 45 2.99 0.74 -9.03
CA LYS A 45 2.62 -0.29 -10.01
C LYS A 45 2.84 -1.71 -9.49
N ILE A 46 3.95 -1.94 -8.79
CA ILE A 46 4.29 -3.23 -8.18
C ILE A 46 3.32 -3.55 -7.03
N ALA A 47 2.96 -2.57 -6.21
CA ALA A 47 1.96 -2.73 -5.15
C ALA A 47 0.57 -3.05 -5.71
N CYS A 48 0.11 -2.32 -6.73
CA CYS A 48 -1.16 -2.64 -7.41
C CYS A 48 -1.14 -4.04 -8.02
N THR A 49 -0.03 -4.43 -8.66
CA THR A 49 0.14 -5.78 -9.22
C THR A 49 0.08 -6.85 -8.14
N ALA A 50 0.73 -6.63 -6.99
CA ALA A 50 0.71 -7.55 -5.86
C ALA A 50 -0.68 -7.69 -5.22
N LEU A 51 -1.52 -6.67 -5.35
CA LEU A 51 -2.91 -6.65 -4.89
C LEU A 51 -3.90 -7.18 -5.94
N ASP A 52 -3.43 -7.62 -7.12
CA ASP A 52 -4.24 -8.04 -8.27
C ASP A 52 -5.19 -6.92 -8.77
N ILE A 53 -4.66 -5.70 -8.84
CA ILE A 53 -5.39 -4.50 -9.22
C ILE A 53 -4.88 -3.98 -10.56
N PRO A 54 -5.74 -3.85 -11.58
CA PRO A 54 -5.38 -3.13 -12.80
C PRO A 54 -5.12 -1.66 -12.47
N VAL A 55 -3.91 -1.17 -12.76
CA VAL A 55 -3.48 0.20 -12.46
C VAL A 55 -4.39 1.24 -13.14
N ASP A 56 -4.78 0.99 -14.38
CA ASP A 56 -5.63 1.91 -15.16
C ASP A 56 -7.04 2.04 -14.58
N ASP A 57 -7.53 0.97 -13.94
CA ASP A 57 -8.88 0.88 -13.39
C ASP A 57 -8.96 1.43 -11.96
N SER A 58 -7.90 1.25 -11.18
CA SER A 58 -7.81 1.72 -9.80
C SER A 58 -7.44 3.18 -9.64
N ARG A 59 -6.88 3.80 -10.69
CA ARG A 59 -6.46 5.21 -10.71
C ARG A 59 -5.69 5.60 -9.45
N PRO A 60 -4.56 4.92 -9.16
CA PRO A 60 -3.82 5.16 -7.94
C PRO A 60 -3.37 6.62 -7.88
N THR A 61 -3.70 7.29 -6.77
CA THR A 61 -3.34 8.70 -6.54
C THR A 61 -2.32 8.76 -5.42
N LEU A 62 -1.06 9.01 -5.80
CA LEU A 62 0.05 9.11 -4.85
C LEU A 62 -0.10 10.37 -3.99
N LEU A 63 -0.14 10.18 -2.67
CA LEU A 63 -0.37 11.24 -1.69
C LEU A 63 0.92 11.67 -1.01
N VAL A 64 1.73 10.68 -0.61
CA VAL A 64 2.92 10.90 0.21
C VAL A 64 4.03 9.99 -0.24
N VAL A 65 5.25 10.54 -0.25
CA VAL A 65 6.50 9.79 -0.36
C VAL A 65 7.44 10.29 0.73
N GLU A 66 7.68 9.46 1.72
CA GLU A 66 8.65 9.71 2.79
C GLU A 66 9.85 8.78 2.59
N LYS A 67 11.05 9.35 2.58
CA LYS A 67 12.29 8.59 2.41
C LYS A 67 13.16 8.70 3.64
N TRP A 68 13.46 7.57 4.26
CA TRP A 68 14.37 7.48 5.41
C TRP A 68 15.54 6.56 5.09
N ASP A 69 16.63 6.69 5.85
CA ASP A 69 17.89 5.96 5.66
C ASP A 69 17.75 4.43 5.55
N ARG A 70 16.65 3.87 6.07
CA ARG A 70 16.40 2.41 6.14
C ARG A 70 15.04 1.99 5.60
N LEU A 71 14.18 2.94 5.24
CA LEU A 71 12.78 2.70 4.98
C LEU A 71 12.23 3.83 4.11
N ASP A 72 11.63 3.47 2.97
CA ASP A 72 10.80 4.38 2.21
C ASP A 72 9.34 4.04 2.49
N VAL A 73 8.51 5.06 2.71
CA VAL A 73 7.07 4.93 2.92
C VAL A 73 6.33 5.68 1.82
N LEU A 74 5.44 5.00 1.13
CA LEU A 74 4.60 5.58 0.09
C LEU A 74 3.15 5.37 0.48
N VAL A 75 2.34 6.41 0.34
CA VAL A 75 0.90 6.33 0.60
C VAL A 75 0.16 6.80 -0.64
N PHE A 76 -0.76 5.98 -1.12
CA PHE A 76 -1.61 6.31 -2.25
C PHE A 76 -3.02 5.78 -2.05
N ASP A 77 -4.01 6.48 -2.60
CA ASP A 77 -5.39 6.01 -2.60
C ASP A 77 -5.69 5.26 -3.90
N ILE A 78 -6.53 4.23 -3.83
CA ILE A 78 -7.09 3.49 -4.96
C ILE A 78 -8.61 3.60 -4.95
N PHE A 79 -9.22 3.57 -6.14
CA PHE A 79 -10.67 3.70 -6.34
C PHE A 79 -11.28 4.98 -5.76
N HIS A 80 -10.45 5.97 -5.41
CA HIS A 80 -10.87 7.24 -4.83
C HIS A 80 -10.91 8.32 -5.90
N VAL A 81 -12.04 8.44 -6.60
CA VAL A 81 -12.22 9.31 -7.77
C VAL A 81 -12.30 10.80 -7.37
N GLU A 82 -12.70 11.09 -6.13
CA GLU A 82 -12.97 12.45 -5.63
C GLU A 82 -11.90 12.90 -4.62
N TYR A 83 -10.62 12.63 -4.88
CA TYR A 83 -9.57 13.15 -4.01
C TYR A 83 -9.60 14.69 -4.01
N ASP A 84 -10.07 15.25 -2.90
CA ASP A 84 -10.15 16.67 -2.65
C ASP A 84 -9.05 17.08 -1.66
N PHE A 85 -8.04 17.78 -2.16
CA PHE A 85 -6.92 18.26 -1.35
C PHE A 85 -7.36 19.20 -0.22
N SER A 86 -8.51 19.87 -0.37
CA SER A 86 -9.03 20.79 0.63
C SER A 86 -9.60 20.06 1.85
N THR A 87 -10.05 18.81 1.68
CA THR A 87 -10.58 17.95 2.76
C THR A 87 -9.66 16.79 3.12
N ALA A 88 -8.55 16.60 2.39
CA ALA A 88 -7.61 15.49 2.60
C ALA A 88 -6.94 15.45 3.98
N HIS A 89 -6.93 16.57 4.71
CA HIS A 89 -6.42 16.65 6.09
C HIS A 89 -7.45 16.22 7.15
N LEU A 90 -8.72 16.06 6.76
CA LEU A 90 -9.77 15.55 7.65
C LEU A 90 -9.58 14.05 7.87
N GLU A 91 -9.98 13.56 9.04
CA GLU A 91 -9.96 12.13 9.33
C GLU A 91 -10.83 11.40 8.30
N THR A 92 -10.24 10.50 7.53
CA THR A 92 -10.95 9.69 6.53
C THR A 92 -11.09 8.27 7.07
N ASP A 93 -12.31 7.74 7.04
CA ASP A 93 -12.60 6.35 7.42
C ASP A 93 -12.22 5.34 6.32
N LEU A 94 -11.24 5.68 5.48
CA LEU A 94 -10.81 4.80 4.40
C LEU A 94 -10.15 3.54 4.98
N PRO A 95 -10.53 2.35 4.52
CA PRO A 95 -9.82 1.13 4.87
C PRO A 95 -8.37 1.23 4.39
N VAL A 96 -7.43 0.84 5.25
CA VAL A 96 -6.00 0.89 4.96
C VAL A 96 -5.49 -0.51 4.63
N ILE A 97 -4.75 -0.64 3.53
CA ILE A 97 -4.01 -1.84 3.14
C ILE A 97 -2.53 -1.54 3.35
N LEU A 98 -1.81 -2.42 4.06
CA LEU A 98 -0.37 -2.32 4.23
C LEU A 98 0.32 -3.28 3.30
N VAL A 99 1.37 -2.81 2.63
CA VAL A 99 2.25 -3.63 1.80
C VAL A 99 3.68 -3.40 2.29
N ASP A 100 4.27 -4.38 2.97
CA ASP A 100 5.66 -4.31 3.43
C ASP A 100 6.54 -5.15 2.52
N TYR A 101 7.51 -4.50 1.87
CA TYR A 101 8.56 -5.13 1.06
C TYR A 101 9.86 -5.20 1.87
N GLY A 102 10.09 -6.36 2.48
CA GLY A 102 11.33 -6.68 3.18
C GLY A 102 12.34 -7.46 2.34
N LYS A 103 13.50 -7.80 2.93
CA LYS A 103 14.56 -8.56 2.24
C LYS A 103 14.14 -9.98 1.84
N ARG A 104 13.49 -10.69 2.76
CA ARG A 104 13.21 -12.13 2.64
C ARG A 104 11.73 -12.44 2.47
N TYR A 105 10.89 -11.56 2.99
CA TYR A 105 9.44 -11.72 2.97
C TYR A 105 8.84 -10.37 2.67
N SER A 106 7.76 -10.39 1.90
CA SER A 106 6.88 -9.26 1.75
C SER A 106 5.51 -9.65 2.28
N VAL A 107 4.78 -8.69 2.85
CA VAL A 107 3.53 -8.96 3.56
C VAL A 107 2.48 -7.97 3.11
N ILE A 108 1.27 -8.47 2.86
CA ILE A 108 0.07 -7.65 2.66
C ILE A 108 -0.84 -7.84 3.88
N LYS A 109 -1.33 -6.74 4.46
CA LYS A 109 -2.27 -6.76 5.59
C LYS A 109 -3.45 -5.81 5.37
N ASP A 110 -4.60 -6.21 5.90
CA ASP A 110 -5.76 -5.33 6.08
C ASP A 110 -5.63 -4.62 7.42
N ALA A 111 -5.38 -3.31 7.40
CA ALA A 111 -5.14 -2.48 8.58
C ALA A 111 -6.41 -1.75 9.04
N ARG A 112 -7.52 -2.48 9.19
CA ARG A 112 -8.73 -2.02 9.90
C ARG A 112 -8.47 -1.86 11.39
N ALA A 113 -9.46 -1.37 12.16
CA ALA A 113 -9.38 -1.04 13.58
C ALA A 113 -8.62 -2.05 14.50
N GLY A 114 -8.59 -3.34 14.16
CA GLY A 114 -7.78 -4.34 14.87
C GLY A 114 -6.26 -4.09 14.81
N PHE A 115 -5.76 -3.42 13.77
CA PHE A 115 -4.34 -3.11 13.55
C PHE A 115 -3.80 -2.06 14.53
N ARG A 116 -4.67 -1.19 15.08
CA ARG A 116 -4.30 -0.24 16.13
C ARG A 116 -3.69 -0.94 17.36
N LYS A 117 -4.03 -2.22 17.62
CA LYS A 117 -3.51 -2.99 18.75
C LYS A 117 -2.13 -3.64 18.49
N GLU A 118 -1.77 -3.95 17.23
CA GLU A 118 -0.45 -4.52 16.90
C GLU A 118 0.68 -3.49 17.05
N ALA A 119 0.40 -2.20 16.84
CA ALA A 119 1.39 -1.12 17.00
C ALA A 119 1.61 -0.69 18.46
N THR A 120 0.78 -1.15 19.40
CA THR A 120 0.90 -0.82 20.85
C THR A 120 1.66 -1.89 21.64
N VAL A 121 2.07 -2.99 21.01
CA VAL A 121 2.93 -4.00 21.64
C VAL A 121 4.36 -3.79 21.14
N ALA A 122 5.03 -2.83 21.76
CA ALA A 122 6.48 -2.64 21.71
C ALA A 122 7.02 -2.60 23.14
#